data_AF-A0A7K4KYD3-F1
#
_entry.id   AF-A0A7K4KYD3-F1
#
_cell.length_a   1.000
_cell.length_b   1.000
_cell.length_c   1.000
_cell.angle_alpha   90.00
_cell.angle_beta   90.00
_cell.angle_gamma   90.00
#
_symmetry.space_group_name_H-M   'P 1'
#
loop_
_entity.id
_entity.type
_entity.pdbx_description
1 polymer ?
#
loop_
_entity_poly.entity_id
_entity_poly.type
_entity_poly.pdbx_seq_one_letter_code
_entity_poly.pdbx_strand_id
1 'polypeptide(L)'
;ASRALTLSPRPQERYCPGLAEEEREQLQAFSARRRREALGQGLACPVPGPCHGCPCRKCGRRLNQGDPGVSASRLGGHLWHPSCFCCHFCHQPLVDLIYFQQDGRIYCGRHHAELFRPRCASCDQLIFLEECIEAEGRRWHPEHFCCLECEAPLRGQRYVLASGRPHCARCYESLYAEPCQACGEPIGADCEEATHQGLRWHARAACF
;
A
#
# COMPACT_ATOMS: atom_id res chain seq x y z
N ALA A 1 -32.95 -5.75 -18.36
CA ALA A 1 -32.37 -4.40 -18.38
C ALA A 1 -30.91 -4.48 -17.92
N SER A 2 -29.98 -4.56 -18.87
CA SER A 2 -28.56 -4.76 -18.60
C SER A 2 -27.93 -3.43 -18.18
N ARG A 3 -27.60 -3.28 -16.89
CA ARG A 3 -26.82 -2.13 -16.41
C ARG A 3 -25.35 -2.44 -16.64
N ALA A 4 -24.76 -1.81 -17.66
CA ALA A 4 -23.32 -1.69 -17.76
C ALA A 4 -22.83 -0.96 -16.50
N LEU A 5 -21.97 -1.60 -15.70
CA LEU A 5 -21.25 -0.95 -14.63
C LEU A 5 -20.29 0.05 -15.27
N THR A 6 -20.71 1.30 -15.36
CA THR A 6 -19.85 2.42 -15.71
C THR A 6 -18.78 2.54 -14.65
N LEU A 7 -17.58 2.01 -14.94
CA LEU A 7 -16.36 2.43 -14.26
C LEU A 7 -16.24 3.94 -14.46
N SER A 8 -16.32 4.71 -13.37
CA SER A 8 -16.17 6.17 -13.38
C SER A 8 -14.97 6.59 -14.23
N PRO A 9 -15.14 7.50 -15.21
CA PRO A 9 -14.12 7.76 -16.23
C PRO A 9 -13.06 8.78 -15.80
N ARG A 10 -12.75 8.91 -14.51
CA ARG A 10 -11.73 9.86 -14.05
C ARG A 10 -10.75 9.16 -13.12
N PRO A 11 -9.49 8.90 -13.55
CA PRO A 11 -8.43 8.75 -12.57
C PRO A 11 -8.42 10.06 -11.78
N GLN A 12 -8.45 9.98 -10.45
CA GLN A 12 -8.47 11.17 -9.60
C GLN A 12 -7.18 11.97 -9.83
N GLU A 13 -7.20 12.93 -10.75
CA GLU A 13 -6.15 13.95 -11.01
C GLU A 13 -5.87 14.85 -9.78
N ARG A 14 -6.49 14.57 -8.62
CA ARG A 14 -6.45 15.40 -7.42
C ARG A 14 -5.21 15.21 -6.54
N TYR A 15 -4.41 14.16 -6.74
CA TYR A 15 -3.36 13.80 -5.77
C TYR A 15 -1.92 13.92 -6.28
N CYS A 16 -1.72 14.29 -7.54
CA CYS A 16 -0.40 14.62 -8.12
C CYS A 16 -0.53 15.82 -9.07
N PRO A 17 -0.61 17.06 -8.56
CA PRO A 17 -0.65 18.24 -9.41
C PRO A 17 0.72 18.42 -10.05
N GLY A 18 0.83 18.16 -11.36
CA GLY A 18 2.06 18.42 -12.10
C GLY A 18 2.71 17.23 -12.77
N LEU A 19 1.97 16.14 -13.06
CA LEU A 19 2.51 15.12 -13.95
C LEU A 19 2.84 15.76 -15.32
N ALA A 20 4.08 15.62 -15.76
CA ALA A 20 4.52 16.00 -17.09
C ALA A 20 3.70 15.25 -18.15
N GLU A 21 3.66 15.77 -19.39
CA GLU A 21 2.87 15.17 -20.46
C GLU A 21 3.23 13.68 -20.68
N GLU A 22 4.52 13.36 -20.64
CA GLU A 22 5.04 11.99 -20.73
C GLU A 22 4.51 11.08 -19.61
N GLU A 23 4.48 11.56 -18.36
CA GLU A 23 4.00 10.79 -17.22
C GLU A 23 2.48 10.51 -17.32
N ARG A 24 1.73 11.47 -17.89
CA ARG A 24 0.30 11.30 -18.18
C ARG A 24 0.09 10.23 -19.25
N GLU A 25 0.91 10.22 -20.30
CA GLU A 25 0.87 9.18 -21.32
C GLU A 25 1.21 7.81 -20.72
N GLN A 26 2.23 7.71 -19.88
CA GLN A 26 2.60 6.48 -19.18
C GLN A 26 1.45 5.96 -18.29
N LEU A 27 0.78 6.85 -17.54
CA LEU A 27 -0.38 6.52 -16.72
C LEU A 27 -1.57 6.03 -17.58
N GLN A 28 -1.83 6.69 -18.71
CA GLN A 28 -2.89 6.30 -19.64
C GLN A 28 -2.60 4.93 -20.28
N ALA A 29 -1.37 4.72 -20.75
CA ALA A 29 -0.93 3.46 -21.32
C ALA A 29 -1.04 2.32 -20.30
N PHE A 30 -0.60 2.56 -19.06
CA PHE A 30 -0.73 1.62 -17.95
C PHE A 30 -2.20 1.28 -17.64
N SER A 31 -3.05 2.29 -17.57
CA SER A 31 -4.49 2.13 -17.33
C SER A 31 -5.19 1.37 -18.47
N ALA A 32 -4.81 1.63 -19.72
CA ALA A 32 -5.30 0.90 -20.88
C ALA A 32 -4.86 -0.57 -20.86
N ARG A 33 -3.59 -0.84 -20.54
CA ARG A 33 -3.08 -2.20 -20.38
C ARG A 33 -3.85 -2.96 -19.31
N ARG A 34 -4.03 -2.36 -18.13
CA ARG A 34 -4.79 -2.97 -17.03
C ARG A 34 -6.24 -3.28 -17.38
N ARG A 35 -6.91 -2.44 -18.17
CA ARG A 35 -8.27 -2.75 -18.65
C ARG A 35 -8.30 -3.98 -19.55
N ARG A 36 -7.28 -4.18 -20.38
CA ARG A 36 -7.16 -5.37 -21.25
C ARG A 36 -6.81 -6.64 -20.47
N GLU A 37 -5.94 -6.53 -19.47
CA GLU A 37 -5.47 -7.66 -18.65
C GLU A 37 -6.44 -8.06 -17.54
N ALA A 38 -7.46 -7.25 -17.26
CA ALA A 38 -8.46 -7.57 -16.25
C ALA A 38 -9.22 -8.85 -16.60
N LEU A 39 -9.18 -9.84 -15.71
CA LEU A 39 -9.81 -11.14 -15.92
C LEU A 39 -11.29 -11.18 -15.46
N GLY A 40 -11.87 -10.02 -15.19
CA GLY A 40 -13.21 -9.88 -14.62
C GLY A 40 -13.21 -10.19 -13.12
N GLN A 41 -14.37 -10.63 -12.61
CA GLN A 41 -14.58 -10.95 -11.20
C GLN A 41 -14.73 -12.46 -11.01
N GLY A 42 -14.24 -12.97 -9.89
CA GLY A 42 -14.56 -14.34 -9.47
C GLY A 42 -16.00 -14.38 -8.97
N LEU A 43 -16.82 -15.28 -9.52
CA LEU A 43 -18.23 -15.39 -9.18
C LEU A 43 -18.42 -16.45 -8.11
N ALA A 44 -19.08 -16.08 -7.01
CA ALA A 44 -19.57 -17.04 -6.04
C ALA A 44 -20.61 -17.96 -6.70
N CYS A 45 -20.48 -19.26 -6.50
CA CYS A 45 -21.42 -20.25 -7.02
C CYS A 45 -21.49 -21.47 -6.11
N PRO A 46 -22.63 -22.18 -6.04
CA PRO A 46 -22.66 -23.51 -5.45
C PRO A 46 -21.85 -24.46 -6.34
N VAL A 47 -21.07 -25.34 -5.72
CA VAL A 47 -20.27 -26.34 -6.46
C VAL A 47 -21.22 -27.28 -7.22
N PRO A 48 -21.09 -27.38 -8.56
CA PRO A 48 -22.04 -28.10 -9.40
C PRO A 48 -22.08 -29.61 -9.10
N GLY A 49 -23.26 -30.21 -9.31
CA GLY A 49 -23.61 -31.54 -8.81
C GLY A 49 -23.23 -32.80 -9.61
N PRO A 50 -22.96 -32.77 -10.94
CA PRO A 50 -22.57 -34.00 -11.64
C PRO A 50 -21.05 -34.21 -11.73
N CYS A 51 -20.24 -33.28 -11.21
CA CYS A 51 -18.79 -33.45 -11.17
C CYS A 51 -18.40 -34.08 -9.83
N HIS A 52 -17.94 -35.34 -9.86
CA HIS A 52 -17.33 -36.00 -8.71
C HIS A 52 -16.18 -35.14 -8.19
N GLY A 53 -16.44 -34.28 -7.21
CA GLY A 53 -15.53 -33.33 -6.55
C GLY A 53 -14.55 -32.63 -7.48
N CYS A 54 -14.91 -31.46 -8.02
CA CYS A 54 -13.97 -30.61 -8.74
C CYS A 54 -12.77 -30.25 -7.86
N PRO A 55 -11.52 -30.45 -8.32
CA PRO A 55 -10.35 -30.08 -7.54
C PRO A 55 -10.20 -28.56 -7.50
N CYS A 56 -9.94 -28.02 -6.32
CA CYS A 56 -9.61 -26.61 -6.17
C CYS A 56 -8.29 -26.33 -6.86
N ARG A 57 -8.26 -25.37 -7.79
CA ARG A 57 -7.06 -25.06 -8.58
C ARG A 57 -5.86 -24.59 -7.75
N LYS A 58 -6.06 -24.06 -6.54
CA LYS A 58 -4.97 -23.62 -5.65
C LYS A 58 -4.42 -24.74 -4.76
N CYS A 59 -5.29 -25.47 -4.06
CA CYS A 59 -4.86 -26.44 -3.03
C CYS A 59 -4.98 -27.91 -3.48
N GLY A 60 -5.53 -28.18 -4.66
CA GLY A 60 -5.73 -29.54 -5.18
C GLY A 60 -6.84 -30.35 -4.48
N ARG A 61 -7.28 -29.94 -3.28
CA ARG A 61 -8.35 -30.60 -2.53
C ARG A 61 -9.69 -30.45 -3.25
N ARG A 62 -10.53 -31.49 -3.16
CA ARG A 62 -11.86 -31.54 -3.77
C ARG A 62 -12.81 -30.59 -3.04
N LEU A 63 -13.61 -29.86 -3.80
CA LEU A 63 -14.77 -29.15 -3.28
C LEU A 63 -15.94 -30.13 -3.14
N ASN A 64 -16.72 -30.04 -2.05
CA ASN A 64 -17.94 -30.85 -1.92
C ASN A 64 -19.06 -30.24 -2.75
N GLN A 65 -19.93 -31.10 -3.26
CA GLN A 65 -21.13 -30.68 -3.97
C GLN A 65 -22.01 -29.81 -3.08
N GLY A 66 -22.53 -28.71 -3.66
CA GLY A 66 -23.42 -27.79 -2.94
C GLY A 66 -22.71 -26.79 -2.02
N ASP A 67 -21.43 -27.01 -1.68
CA ASP A 67 -20.65 -26.05 -0.89
C ASP A 67 -20.42 -24.75 -1.68
N PRO A 68 -20.15 -23.63 -0.99
CA PRO A 68 -19.73 -22.39 -1.63
C PRO A 68 -18.40 -22.56 -2.34
N GLY A 69 -18.39 -22.28 -3.64
CA GLY A 69 -17.20 -22.22 -4.49
C GLY A 69 -17.09 -20.87 -5.19
N VAL A 70 -15.93 -20.62 -5.78
CA VAL A 70 -15.69 -19.49 -6.68
C VAL A 70 -15.37 -20.05 -8.05
N SER A 71 -16.07 -19.55 -9.07
CA SER A 71 -15.79 -19.81 -10.48
C SER A 71 -15.16 -18.58 -11.11
N ALA A 72 -14.12 -18.80 -11.90
CA ALA A 72 -13.38 -17.75 -12.59
C ALA A 72 -13.20 -18.19 -14.05
N SER A 73 -14.22 -17.91 -14.85
CA SER A 73 -14.36 -18.43 -16.22
C SER A 73 -13.16 -18.07 -17.12
N ARG A 74 -12.57 -16.89 -16.91
CA ARG A 74 -11.42 -16.40 -17.70
C ARG A 74 -10.10 -17.09 -17.39
N LEU A 75 -10.05 -17.89 -16.34
CA LEU A 75 -8.90 -18.73 -15.99
C LEU A 75 -9.07 -20.18 -16.48
N GLY A 76 -9.99 -20.44 -17.42
CA GLY A 76 -10.24 -21.80 -17.93
C GLY A 76 -11.33 -22.56 -17.17
N GLY A 77 -12.25 -21.83 -16.52
CA GLY A 77 -13.43 -22.44 -15.87
C GLY A 77 -13.13 -23.29 -14.63
N HIS A 78 -11.97 -23.09 -13.99
CA HIS A 78 -11.65 -23.80 -12.76
C HIS A 78 -12.53 -23.35 -11.58
N LEU A 79 -12.53 -24.17 -10.54
CA LEU A 79 -13.19 -23.87 -9.27
C LEU A 79 -12.14 -23.67 -8.17
N TRP A 80 -12.48 -22.79 -7.24
CA TRP A 80 -11.70 -22.50 -6.05
C TRP A 80 -12.57 -22.55 -4.81
N HIS A 81 -11.99 -22.94 -3.68
CA HIS A 81 -12.59 -22.58 -2.40
C HIS A 81 -12.59 -21.05 -2.25
N PRO A 82 -13.58 -20.46 -1.57
CA PRO A 82 -13.59 -19.01 -1.29
C PRO A 82 -12.30 -18.53 -0.63
N SER A 83 -11.76 -19.29 0.33
CA SER A 83 -10.49 -18.99 1.00
C SER A 83 -9.25 -19.19 0.12
N CYS A 84 -9.37 -20.00 -0.93
CA CYS A 84 -8.29 -20.27 -1.88
C CYS A 84 -8.25 -19.23 -3.01
N PHE A 85 -9.37 -18.59 -3.33
CA PHE A 85 -9.42 -17.55 -4.34
C PHE A 85 -9.00 -16.20 -3.75
N CYS A 86 -7.70 -16.07 -3.48
CA CYS A 86 -7.14 -14.89 -2.84
C CYS A 86 -5.86 -14.42 -3.50
N CYS A 87 -5.54 -13.13 -3.31
CA CYS A 87 -4.33 -12.53 -3.84
C CYS A 87 -3.08 -13.28 -3.34
N HIS A 88 -2.15 -13.54 -4.25
CA HIS A 88 -0.90 -14.21 -3.91
C HIS A 88 -0.08 -13.46 -2.85
N PHE A 89 -0.11 -12.12 -2.84
CA PHE A 89 0.71 -11.29 -1.96
C PHE A 89 0.02 -10.97 -0.61
N CYS A 90 -1.17 -10.38 -0.62
CA CYS A 90 -1.85 -10.00 0.63
C CYS A 90 -2.88 -11.00 1.15
N HIS A 91 -3.11 -12.10 0.45
CA HIS A 91 -4.11 -13.11 0.80
C HIS A 91 -5.55 -12.61 0.94
N GLN A 92 -5.84 -11.38 0.48
CA GLN A 92 -7.19 -10.86 0.41
C GLN A 92 -8.05 -11.72 -0.52
N PRO A 93 -9.24 -12.17 -0.10
CA PRO A 93 -10.20 -12.83 -0.98
C PRO A 93 -10.53 -11.95 -2.20
N LEU A 94 -10.59 -12.57 -3.37
CA LEU A 94 -10.82 -11.90 -4.65
C LEU A 94 -12.21 -12.16 -5.23
N VAL A 95 -13.07 -12.85 -4.48
CA VAL A 95 -14.48 -13.00 -4.84
C VAL A 95 -15.09 -11.60 -5.00
N ASP A 96 -15.85 -11.40 -6.08
CA ASP A 96 -16.46 -10.13 -6.47
C ASP A 96 -15.47 -8.97 -6.76
N LEU A 97 -14.16 -9.20 -6.69
CA LEU A 97 -13.13 -8.22 -7.03
C LEU A 97 -12.53 -8.50 -8.40
N ILE A 98 -12.12 -7.42 -9.08
CA ILE A 98 -11.34 -7.54 -10.30
C ILE A 98 -9.96 -8.11 -9.94
N TYR A 99 -9.60 -9.22 -10.58
CA TYR A 99 -8.32 -9.88 -10.39
C TYR A 99 -7.53 -9.96 -11.70
N PHE A 100 -6.23 -10.22 -11.54
CA PHE A 100 -5.25 -10.28 -12.62
C PHE A 100 -4.44 -11.57 -12.48
N GLN A 101 -3.91 -12.09 -13.59
CA GLN A 101 -3.00 -13.23 -13.58
C GLN A 101 -1.64 -12.81 -14.13
N GLN A 102 -0.58 -13.17 -13.42
CA GLN A 102 0.80 -13.00 -13.84
C GLN A 102 1.58 -14.24 -13.41
N ASP A 103 2.31 -14.88 -14.34
CA ASP A 103 3.14 -16.06 -14.09
C ASP A 103 2.41 -17.19 -13.33
N GLY A 104 1.16 -17.46 -13.74
CA GLY A 104 0.31 -18.50 -13.15
C GLY A 104 -0.28 -18.16 -11.77
N ARG A 105 0.04 -17.00 -11.20
CA ARG A 105 -0.45 -16.52 -9.90
C ARG A 105 -1.53 -15.46 -10.09
N ILE A 106 -2.47 -15.37 -9.14
CA ILE A 106 -3.55 -14.38 -9.15
C ILE A 106 -3.29 -13.24 -8.16
N TYR A 107 -3.61 -12.02 -8.57
CA TYR A 107 -3.33 -10.80 -7.81
C TYR A 107 -4.57 -9.91 -7.74
N CYS A 108 -4.70 -9.17 -6.62
CA CYS A 108 -5.63 -8.05 -6.57
C CYS A 108 -5.12 -6.91 -7.47
N GLY A 109 -6.00 -5.96 -7.80
CA GLY A 109 -5.61 -4.82 -8.62
C GLY A 109 -4.47 -3.97 -8.03
N ARG A 110 -4.29 -3.95 -6.70
CA ARG A 110 -3.20 -3.24 -6.03
C ARG A 110 -1.85 -3.90 -6.27
N HIS A 111 -1.68 -5.16 -5.83
CA HIS A 111 -0.40 -5.86 -5.94
C HIS A 111 -0.03 -6.19 -7.39
N HIS A 112 -1.00 -6.40 -8.28
CA HIS A 112 -0.68 -6.52 -9.70
C HIS A 112 -0.05 -5.25 -10.26
N ALA A 113 -0.54 -4.07 -9.86
CA ALA A 113 0.03 -2.81 -10.30
C ALA A 113 1.44 -2.57 -9.76
N GLU A 114 1.69 -3.00 -8.51
CA GLU A 114 2.99 -2.89 -7.84
C GLU A 114 4.09 -3.76 -8.46
N LEU A 115 3.73 -4.74 -9.32
CA LEU A 115 4.70 -5.46 -10.14
C LEU A 115 5.37 -4.58 -11.21
N PHE A 116 4.79 -3.42 -11.54
CA PHE A 116 5.23 -2.58 -12.65
C PHE A 116 5.61 -1.17 -12.23
N ARG A 117 4.94 -0.62 -11.22
CA ARG A 117 5.20 0.74 -10.73
C ARG A 117 5.16 0.76 -9.20
N PRO A 118 6.10 1.44 -8.55
CA PRO A 118 6.09 1.53 -7.09
C PRO A 118 4.92 2.38 -6.61
N ARG A 119 4.54 2.20 -5.34
CA ARG A 119 3.47 2.96 -4.70
C ARG A 119 4.05 3.92 -3.67
N CYS A 120 3.54 5.16 -3.67
CA CYS A 120 3.89 6.16 -2.67
C CYS A 120 3.32 5.77 -1.31
N ALA A 121 4.19 5.66 -0.30
CA ALA A 121 3.80 5.28 1.05
C ALA A 121 2.99 6.35 1.82
N SER A 122 2.89 7.57 1.28
CA SER A 122 2.08 8.66 1.85
C SER A 122 0.68 8.74 1.21
N CYS A 123 0.57 8.86 -0.12
CA CYS A 123 -0.73 9.04 -0.80
C CYS A 123 -1.37 7.76 -1.35
N ASP A 124 -0.70 6.61 -1.22
CA ASP A 124 -1.10 5.32 -1.78
C ASP A 124 -1.29 5.31 -3.32
N GLN A 125 -0.80 6.30 -4.06
CA GLN A 125 -0.85 6.29 -5.53
C GLN A 125 0.42 5.69 -6.14
N LEU A 126 0.30 5.16 -7.36
CA LEU A 126 1.46 4.67 -8.13
C LEU A 126 2.33 5.84 -8.56
N ILE A 127 3.65 5.68 -8.47
CA ILE A 127 4.63 6.67 -8.87
C ILE A 127 5.02 6.39 -10.32
N PHE A 128 4.66 7.32 -11.21
CA PHE A 128 5.02 7.27 -12.63
C PHE A 128 6.30 8.05 -12.94
N LEU A 129 6.68 8.98 -12.08
CA LEU A 129 7.97 9.67 -12.14
C LEU A 129 9.12 8.66 -12.18
N GLU A 130 10.12 8.94 -13.01
CA GLU A 130 11.35 8.15 -13.05
C GLU A 130 12.13 8.28 -11.73
N GLU A 131 12.17 9.50 -11.20
CA GLU A 131 12.77 9.78 -9.91
C GLU A 131 11.74 9.65 -8.79
N CYS A 132 12.03 8.79 -7.82
CA CYS A 132 11.26 8.68 -6.58
C CYS A 132 12.20 8.72 -5.38
N ILE A 133 11.67 9.10 -4.23
CA ILE A 133 12.44 9.04 -2.98
C ILE A 133 12.31 7.62 -2.44
N GLU A 134 13.45 7.00 -2.13
CA GLU A 134 13.52 5.69 -1.49
C GLU A 134 14.16 5.84 -0.10
N ALA A 135 13.50 5.26 0.90
CA ALA A 135 13.88 5.32 2.31
C ALA A 135 13.26 4.13 3.05
N GLU A 136 14.03 3.43 3.89
CA GLU A 136 13.58 2.28 4.69
C GLU A 136 12.75 1.24 3.88
N GLY A 137 13.18 0.96 2.64
CA GLY A 137 12.52 0.00 1.75
C GLY A 137 11.15 0.43 1.23
N ARG A 138 10.77 1.69 1.40
CA ARG A 138 9.52 2.28 0.88
C ARG A 138 9.85 3.35 -0.15
N ARG A 139 8.84 3.75 -0.93
CA ARG A 139 8.97 4.74 -1.99
C ARG A 139 7.94 5.87 -1.82
N TRP A 140 8.32 7.08 -2.23
CA TRP A 140 7.46 8.25 -2.17
C TRP A 140 7.60 9.09 -3.43
N HIS A 141 6.52 9.79 -3.77
CA HIS A 141 6.63 10.97 -4.63
C HIS A 141 7.57 12.00 -3.96
N PRO A 142 8.37 12.75 -4.75
CA PRO A 142 9.21 13.82 -4.24
C PRO A 142 8.49 14.80 -3.30
N GLU A 143 7.25 15.14 -3.64
CA GLU A 143 6.42 16.13 -2.93
C GLU A 143 5.80 15.55 -1.65
N HIS A 144 5.69 14.22 -1.54
CA HIS A 144 5.05 13.56 -0.42
C HIS A 144 6.03 13.02 0.63
N PHE A 145 7.33 13.24 0.43
CA PHE A 145 8.34 12.96 1.45
C PHE A 145 8.57 14.21 2.30
N CYS A 146 7.58 14.50 3.14
CA CYS A 146 7.54 15.67 4.01
C CYS A 146 7.29 15.27 5.46
N CYS A 147 7.69 16.12 6.41
CA CYS A 147 7.41 15.93 7.82
C CYS A 147 5.90 15.88 8.04
N LEU A 148 5.42 14.87 8.76
CA LEU A 148 4.01 14.74 9.09
C LEU A 148 3.45 15.96 9.85
N GLU A 149 4.26 16.57 10.70
CA GLU A 149 3.80 17.60 11.64
C GLU A 149 3.83 19.01 11.07
N CYS A 150 4.84 19.31 10.24
CA CYS A 150 5.05 20.66 9.72
C CYS A 150 5.04 20.74 8.19
N GLU A 151 4.81 19.61 7.51
CA GLU A 151 4.78 19.49 6.05
C GLU A 151 6.07 19.90 5.34
N ALA A 152 7.15 20.17 6.08
CA ALA A 152 8.43 20.55 5.51
C ALA A 152 9.02 19.40 4.69
N PRO A 153 9.50 19.65 3.45
CA PRO A 153 10.17 18.64 2.64
C PRO A 153 11.39 18.05 3.36
N LEU A 154 11.55 16.73 3.30
CA LEU A 154 12.63 16.00 3.99
C LEU A 154 13.74 15.53 3.07
N ARG A 155 13.62 15.77 1.75
CA ARG A 155 14.67 15.44 0.78
C ARG A 155 15.97 16.16 1.18
N GLY A 156 17.03 15.39 1.43
CA GLY A 156 18.33 15.90 1.83
C GLY A 156 18.41 16.41 3.28
N GLN A 157 17.37 16.19 4.09
CA GLN A 157 17.33 16.59 5.51
C GLN A 157 17.43 15.38 6.44
N ARG A 158 17.88 15.59 7.69
CA ARG A 158 17.76 14.58 8.75
C ARG A 158 16.28 14.37 9.07
N TYR A 159 15.84 13.12 9.09
CA TYR A 159 14.47 12.74 9.44
C TYR A 159 14.46 11.46 10.28
N VAL A 160 13.34 11.24 10.96
CA VAL A 160 13.07 10.02 11.73
C VAL A 160 11.75 9.41 11.25
N LEU A 161 11.73 8.10 11.00
CA LEU A 161 10.52 7.37 10.64
C LEU A 161 9.87 6.78 11.88
N ALA A 162 8.85 7.45 12.40
CA ALA A 162 8.05 6.99 13.52
C ALA A 162 6.79 6.28 13.00
N SER A 163 6.62 4.99 13.31
CA SER A 163 5.47 4.18 12.85
C SER A 163 5.25 4.23 11.32
N GLY A 164 6.35 4.33 10.55
CA GLY A 164 6.31 4.43 9.09
C GLY A 164 5.92 5.80 8.54
N ARG A 165 5.83 6.84 9.38
CA ARG A 165 5.58 8.23 8.97
C ARG A 165 6.81 9.10 9.25
N PRO A 166 7.29 9.88 8.27
CA PRO A 166 8.53 10.62 8.41
C PRO A 166 8.30 11.94 9.16
N HIS A 167 9.20 12.25 10.09
CA HIS A 167 9.22 13.48 10.88
C HIS A 167 10.58 14.16 10.71
N CYS A 168 10.62 15.49 10.60
CA CYS A 168 11.90 16.19 10.69
C CYS A 168 12.46 16.06 12.12
N ALA A 169 13.78 16.16 12.27
CA ALA A 169 14.44 16.05 13.58
C ALA A 169 13.79 16.96 14.64
N ARG A 170 13.52 18.23 14.30
CA ARG A 170 12.90 19.21 15.20
C ARG A 170 11.51 18.79 15.69
N CYS A 171 10.64 18.33 14.78
CA CYS A 171 9.29 17.91 15.15
C CYS A 171 9.32 16.59 15.93
N TYR A 172 10.22 15.68 15.56
CA TYR A 172 10.40 14.43 16.31
C TYR A 172 10.85 14.71 17.74
N GLU A 173 11.88 15.55 17.93
CA GLU A 173 12.32 15.98 19.26
C GLU A 173 11.20 16.67 20.01
N SER A 174 10.47 17.61 19.41
CA SER A 174 9.37 18.29 20.09
C SER A 174 8.24 17.36 20.54
N LEU A 175 8.02 16.23 19.86
CA LEU A 175 6.95 15.28 20.17
C LEU A 175 7.37 14.15 21.12
N TYR A 176 8.64 13.75 21.05
CA TYR A 176 9.13 12.54 21.71
C TYR A 176 10.29 12.79 22.67
N ALA A 177 10.85 14.00 22.72
CA ALA A 177 11.85 14.33 23.72
C ALA A 177 11.21 14.46 25.10
N GLU A 178 11.86 13.85 26.08
CA GLU A 178 11.49 14.05 27.47
C GLU A 178 11.86 15.47 27.90
N PRO A 179 10.98 16.16 28.65
CA PRO A 179 11.26 17.49 29.14
C PRO A 179 12.35 17.45 30.22
N CYS A 180 13.17 18.50 30.25
CA CYS A 180 14.08 18.71 31.37
C CYS A 180 13.29 18.99 32.64
N GLN A 181 13.59 18.24 33.71
CA GLN A 181 12.87 18.37 34.97
C GLN A 181 13.07 19.73 35.67
N ALA A 182 14.12 20.48 35.31
CA ALA A 182 14.37 21.81 35.85
C ALA A 182 13.73 22.95 35.05
N CYS A 183 13.83 22.94 33.71
CA CYS A 183 13.36 24.07 32.89
C CYS A 183 12.11 23.77 32.04
N GLY A 184 11.64 22.52 32.00
CA GLY A 184 10.45 22.10 31.24
C GLY A 184 10.66 22.01 29.72
N GLU A 185 11.77 22.51 29.19
CA GLU A 185 12.08 22.45 27.76
C GLU A 185 12.54 21.03 27.34
N PRO A 186 12.20 20.58 26.12
CA PRO A 186 12.60 19.27 25.61
C PRO A 186 14.12 19.10 25.55
N ILE A 187 14.61 17.91 25.93
CA ILE A 187 16.02 17.53 25.78
C ILE A 187 16.18 16.91 24.38
N GLY A 188 16.61 17.71 23.40
CA GLY A 188 16.83 17.28 22.03
C GLY A 188 17.90 16.19 21.92
N ALA A 189 17.92 15.46 20.79
CA ALA A 189 18.86 14.34 20.59
C ALA A 189 20.33 14.80 20.53
N ASP A 190 20.54 16.06 20.17
CA ASP A 190 21.86 16.69 20.10
C ASP A 190 22.23 17.44 21.42
N CYS A 191 21.43 17.35 22.49
CA CYS A 191 21.73 17.93 23.80
C CYS A 191 22.50 16.96 24.71
N GLU A 192 23.55 17.44 25.38
CA GLU A 192 24.13 16.69 26.50
C GLU A 192 23.11 16.61 27.64
N GLU A 193 22.96 15.40 28.19
CA GLU A 193 21.96 15.12 29.22
C GLU A 193 22.55 14.46 30.45
N ALA A 194 21.93 14.75 31.60
CA ALA A 194 22.15 14.03 32.84
C ALA A 194 20.90 13.25 33.21
N THR A 195 21.08 12.01 33.68
CA THR A 195 19.98 11.16 34.14
C THR A 195 20.23 10.70 35.57
N HIS A 196 19.23 10.84 36.43
CA HIS A 196 19.27 10.35 37.80
C HIS A 196 17.90 9.80 38.20
N GLN A 197 17.85 8.54 38.62
CA GLN A 197 16.61 7.85 39.02
C GLN A 197 15.48 7.91 37.97
N GLY A 198 15.83 7.90 36.68
CA GLY A 198 14.89 7.98 35.56
C GLY A 198 14.42 9.39 35.21
N LEU A 199 14.79 10.40 35.99
CA LEU A 199 14.57 11.82 35.66
C LEU A 199 15.73 12.33 34.79
N ARG A 200 15.44 13.31 33.92
CA ARG A 200 16.37 13.83 32.92
C ARG A 200 16.50 15.35 33.03
N TRP A 201 17.72 15.85 32.80
CA TRP A 201 18.05 17.28 32.79
C TRP A 201 19.01 17.61 31.65
N HIS A 202 18.97 18.85 31.15
CA HIS A 202 20.06 19.36 30.32
C HIS A 202 21.36 19.37 31.14
N ALA A 203 22.47 18.96 30.54
CA ALA A 203 23.79 18.97 31.19
C ALA A 203 24.39 20.39 31.23
N ARG A 204 23.70 21.34 31.88
CA ARG A 204 24.12 22.73 32.04
C ARG A 204 23.79 23.23 33.44
N ALA A 205 24.58 24.17 33.95
CA ALA A 205 24.46 24.68 35.32
C ALA A 205 23.06 25.18 35.71
N ALA A 206 22.27 25.69 34.75
CA ALA A 206 20.91 26.19 35.00
C ALA A 206 19.86 25.08 35.22
N CYS A 207 20.21 23.81 34.98
CA CYS A 207 19.29 22.68 35.00
C CYS A 207 19.67 21.61 36.03
N PHE A 208 20.60 21.91 36.94
CA PHE A 208 21.01 21.04 38.05
C PHE A 208 20.52 21.59 39.40
#